data_AF-A0A7X7E8M3-F1
#
_entry.id   AF-A0A7X7E8M3-F1
#
_cell.length_a   1.000
_cell.length_b   1.000
_cell.length_c   1.000
_cell.angle_alpha   90.00
_cell.angle_beta   90.00
_cell.angle_gamma   90.00
#
_symmetry.space_group_name_H-M   'P 1'
#
loop_
_entity.id
_entity.type
_entity.pdbx_description
1 polymer ?
#
loop_
_entity_poly.entity_id
_entity_poly.type
_entity_poly.pdbx_seq_one_letter_code
_entity_poly.pdbx_strand_id
1 'polypeptide(L)' 'MQMYTHHPDLVEIVGYAGFDYVMLDMEHNRTDPETMVNLIRAAEVSGLTPLVRVGANDRFLIRSAVESGAQGIVV' A
#
# COMPACT_ATOMS: atom_id res chain seq x y z
N MET A 1 -6.78 -7.59 0.00
CA MET A 1 -7.50 -7.23 1.25
C MET A 1 -7.19 -5.79 1.63
N GLN A 2 -8.17 -4.98 2.06
CA GLN A 2 -7.89 -3.62 2.56
C GLN A 2 -7.26 -3.64 3.94
N MET A 3 -6.22 -2.82 4.15
CA MET A 3 -5.47 -2.77 5.39
C MET A 3 -5.27 -1.34 5.90
N TYR A 4 -5.58 -1.14 7.17
CA TYR A 4 -5.37 0.11 7.89
C TYR A 4 -4.21 -0.05 8.87
N THR A 5 -2.97 0.14 8.40
CA THR A 5 -1.77 -0.03 9.23
C THR A 5 -0.66 0.92 8.79
N HIS A 6 0.23 1.24 9.72
CA HIS A 6 1.52 1.89 9.47
C HIS A 6 2.70 0.94 9.72
N HIS A 7 2.42 -0.33 10.03
CA HIS A 7 3.41 -1.32 10.40
C HIS A 7 3.63 -2.34 9.26
N PRO A 8 4.84 -2.38 8.67
CA PRO A 8 5.20 -3.34 7.63
C PRO A 8 5.04 -4.79 8.06
N ASP A 9 5.35 -5.11 9.33
CA ASP A 9 5.29 -6.47 9.88
C ASP A 9 3.89 -7.10 9.69
N LEU A 10 2.83 -6.31 9.80
CA LEU A 10 1.47 -6.80 9.59
C LEU A 10 1.20 -7.12 8.11
N VAL A 11 1.77 -6.33 7.19
CA VAL A 11 1.67 -6.59 5.74
C VAL A 11 2.37 -7.92 5.40
N GLU A 12 3.55 -8.15 5.98
CA GLU A 12 4.27 -9.42 5.79
C GLU A 12 3.51 -10.62 6.34
N ILE A 13 2.93 -10.50 7.53
CA ILE A 13 2.07 -11.54 8.11
C ILE A 13 0.91 -11.90 7.17
N VAL A 14 0.28 -10.89 6.54
CA VAL A 14 -0.78 -11.12 5.56
C VAL A 14 -0.24 -11.82 4.30
N GLY A 15 0.95 -11.48 3.83
CA GLY A 15 1.58 -12.16 2.70
C GLY A 15 1.85 -13.64 3.01
N TYR A 16 2.43 -13.92 4.18
CA TYR A 16 2.67 -15.29 4.63
C TYR A 16 1.38 -16.07 4.95
N ALA A 17 0.26 -15.38 5.20
CA ALA A 17 -1.05 -16.00 5.32
C ALA A 17 -1.64 -16.47 3.96
N GLY A 18 -0.97 -16.16 2.84
CA GLY A 18 -1.31 -16.68 1.51
C GLY A 18 -2.33 -15.85 0.74
N PHE A 19 -2.45 -14.55 1.04
CA PHE A 19 -3.23 -13.64 0.22
C PHE A 19 -2.48 -13.27 -1.07
N ASP A 20 -3.22 -12.90 -2.12
CA ASP A 20 -2.61 -12.50 -3.40
C ASP A 20 -2.24 -11.00 -3.45
N TYR A 21 -2.94 -10.17 -2.68
CA TYR A 21 -2.77 -8.71 -2.71
C TYR A 21 -3.15 -8.04 -1.39
N VAL A 22 -2.57 -6.86 -1.17
CA VAL A 22 -2.93 -5.94 -0.10
C VAL A 22 -3.31 -4.59 -0.70
N MET A 23 -4.38 -3.97 -0.19
CA MET A 23 -4.76 -2.61 -0.53
C MET A 23 -4.44 -1.71 0.66
N LEU A 24 -3.38 -0.91 0.50
CA LEU A 24 -2.89 0.05 1.48
C LEU A 24 -3.76 1.29 1.41
N ASP A 25 -4.39 1.64 2.54
CA ASP A 25 -5.23 2.84 2.59
C ASP A 25 -4.40 4.10 2.86
N MET A 26 -4.52 5.10 1.99
CA MET A 26 -4.02 6.46 2.20
C MET A 26 -5.12 7.52 2.24
N GLU A 27 -6.39 7.11 2.15
CA GLU A 27 -7.52 8.03 2.27
C GLU A 27 -7.79 8.38 3.73
N HIS A 28 -7.78 7.36 4.60
CA HIS A 28 -8.13 7.53 6.01
C HIS A 28 -6.93 7.42 6.96
N ASN A 29 -5.81 6.88 6.47
CA ASN A 29 -4.58 6.83 7.24
C ASN A 29 -3.69 8.01 6.88
N ARG A 30 -3.18 8.68 7.91
CA ARG A 30 -2.17 9.74 7.75
C ARG A 30 -0.82 9.09 7.53
N THR A 31 -0.58 8.68 6.30
CA THR A 31 0.65 7.99 5.89
C THR A 31 1.58 8.98 5.21
N ASP A 32 2.80 9.14 5.71
CA ASP A 32 3.84 9.88 5.01
C ASP A 32 4.42 9.01 3.86
N PRO A 33 5.07 9.62 2.85
CA PRO A 33 5.60 8.87 1.71
C PRO A 33 6.61 7.77 2.07
N GLU A 34 7.41 7.95 3.12
CA GLU A 34 8.40 6.95 3.53
C GLU A 34 7.70 5.71 4.10
N THR A 35 6.69 5.92 4.95
CA THR A 35 5.85 4.83 5.46
C THR A 35 5.18 4.07 4.31
N MET A 36 4.63 4.77 3.31
CA MET A 36 4.01 4.11 2.15
C MET A 36 5.03 3.22 1.41
N VAL A 37 6.22 3.72 1.12
CA VAL A 37 7.27 2.95 0.44
C VAL A 37 7.65 1.72 1.26
N ASN A 38 7.74 1.83 2.58
CA ASN A 38 8.06 0.70 3.45
C ASN A 38 6.94 -0.36 3.47
N LEU A 39 5.67 0.04 3.47
CA LEU A 39 4.54 -0.89 3.35
C LEU A 39 4.49 -1.59 1.99
N ILE A 40 4.80 -0.87 0.90
CA ILE A 40 4.90 -1.43 -0.45
C ILE A 40 6.04 -2.46 -0.51
N ARG A 41 7.22 -2.14 0.02
CA ARG A 41 8.35 -3.10 0.08
C ARG A 41 8.00 -4.36 0.86
N ALA A 42 7.30 -4.22 1.99
CA ALA A 42 6.83 -5.36 2.77
C ALA A 42 5.81 -6.22 2.02
N ALA A 43 4.91 -5.61 1.24
CA ALA A 43 4.02 -6.35 0.35
C ALA A 43 4.82 -7.15 -0.69
N GLU A 44 5.76 -6.50 -1.38
CA GLU A 44 6.54 -7.15 -2.44
C GLU A 44 7.42 -8.30 -1.93
N VAL A 45 8.12 -8.10 -0.81
CA VAL A 45 9.01 -9.14 -0.23
C VAL A 45 8.22 -10.33 0.32
N SER A 46 6.96 -10.12 0.73
CA SER A 46 6.05 -11.17 1.19
C SER A 46 5.19 -11.79 0.07
N GLY A 47 5.42 -11.39 -1.19
CA GLY A 47 4.75 -11.96 -2.36
C GLY A 47 3.35 -11.39 -2.66
N LEU A 48 2.95 -10.30 -2.01
CA LEU A 48 1.69 -9.61 -2.24
C LEU A 48 1.81 -8.58 -3.37
N THR A 49 0.76 -8.43 -4.18
CA THR A 49 0.59 -7.26 -5.04
C THR A 49 0.15 -6.03 -4.21
N PRO A 50 0.91 -4.92 -4.17
CA PRO A 50 0.53 -3.71 -3.45
C PRO A 50 -0.40 -2.83 -4.28
N LEU A 51 -1.65 -2.71 -3.85
CA LEU A 51 -2.60 -1.71 -4.33
C LEU A 51 -2.63 -0.53 -3.36
N VAL A 52 -2.74 0.70 -3.86
CA VAL A 52 -2.83 1.90 -3.03
C VAL A 52 -4.15 2.61 -3.28
N ARG A 53 -4.92 2.86 -2.21
CA ARG A 53 -6.10 3.72 -2.25
C ARG A 53 -5.70 5.15 -1.92
N VAL A 54 -5.84 6.05 -2.90
CA VAL A 54 -5.53 7.47 -2.73
C VAL A 54 -6.69 8.21 -2.10
N GLY A 55 -6.42 9.29 -1.34
CA GLY A 55 -7.46 10.04 -0.63
C GLY A 55 -8.37 10.90 -1.51
N ALA A 56 -8.04 11.06 -2.79
CA ALA A 56 -8.86 11.75 -3.77
C ALA A 56 -8.42 11.34 -5.18
N ASN A 57 -9.30 11.55 -6.16
CA ASN A 57 -8.96 11.51 -7.59
C ASN A 57 -8.11 12.73 -7.99
N ASP A 58 -6.91 12.80 -7.43
CA ASP A 58 -5.95 13.88 -7.62
C ASP A 58 -4.68 13.36 -8.31
N ARG A 59 -4.25 14.09 -9.33
CA ARG A 59 -3.11 13.71 -10.18
C ARG A 59 -1.81 13.62 -9.41
N PHE A 60 -1.62 14.47 -8.39
CA PHE A 60 -0.41 14.46 -7.57
C PHE A 60 -0.39 13.24 -6.65
N LEU A 61 -1.51 12.92 -6.00
CA LEU A 61 -1.62 11.73 -5.15
C LEU A 61 -1.43 10.43 -5.93
N ILE A 62 -2.08 10.32 -7.10
CA ILE A 62 -1.94 9.15 -7.98
C ILE A 62 -0.49 8.99 -8.43
N ARG A 63 0.16 10.08 -8.88
CA ARG A 63 1.57 10.04 -9.27
C ARG A 63 2.47 9.62 -8.10
N SER A 64 2.26 10.18 -6.91
CA SER A 64 3.05 9.84 -5.72
C SER A 64 2.94 8.36 -5.35
N ALA A 65 1.74 7.77 -5.44
CA ALA A 65 1.55 6.34 -5.20
C ALA A 65 2.28 5.47 -6.24
N VAL A 66 2.18 5.83 -7.53
CA VAL A 66 2.90 5.12 -8.61
C VAL A 66 4.42 5.23 -8.45
N GLU A 67 4.95 6.42 -8.17
CA GLU A 67 6.38 6.65 -7.93
C GLU A 67 6.90 5.90 -6.69
N SER A 68 6.02 5.55 -5.76
CA SER A 68 6.35 4.78 -4.56
C SER A 68 6.34 3.27 -4.78
N GLY A 69 5.97 2.80 -5.98
CA GLY A 69 5.95 1.38 -6.34
C GLY A 69 4.58 0.70 -6.27
N ALA A 70 3.49 1.47 -6.17
CA ALA A 70 2.15 0.88 -6.23
C ALA A 70 1.92 0.16 -7.58
N GLN A 71 1.46 -1.09 -7.54
CA GLN A 71 1.18 -1.89 -8.73
C GLN A 71 -0.27 -1.72 -9.22
N GLY A 72 -1.12 -1.12 -8.40
CA GLY A 72 -2.44 -0.65 -8.82
C GLY A 72 -2.95 0.46 -7.92
N ILE A 73 -3.83 1.29 -8.47
CA ILE A 73 -4.40 2.47 -7.80
C ILE A 73 -5.90 2.27 -7.66
N VAL A 74 -6.42 2.57 -6.47
CA VAL A 74 -7.86 2.63 -6.17
C VAL A 74 -8.21 4.10 -5.90
N VAL A 75 -9.24 4.59 -6.58
CA VAL A 75 -9.67 5.99 -6.60
C VAL A 75 -11.14 6.08 -6.21
#